data_AF-A0A1L8MGA5-F1
#
_entry.id   AF-A0A1L8MGA5-F1
#
_cell.length_a   1.000
_cell.length_b   1.000
_cell.length_c   1.000
_cell.angle_alpha   90.00
_cell.angle_beta   90.00
_cell.angle_gamma   90.00
#
_symmetry.space_group_name_H-M   'P 1'
#
loop_
_entity.id
_entity.type
_entity.pdbx_description
1 polymer ?
#
loop_
_entity_poly.entity_id
_entity_poly.type
_entity_poly.pdbx_seq_one_letter_code
_entity_poly.pdbx_strand_id
1 'polypeptide(L)' 'MNRLFIQFDDINKLGASVAVLQDGEIIFSKGYGSANLEYDIPVTPETMFHVASVSKQFTVFAFPYWLKKAS' A
#
# COMPACT_ATOMS: atom_id res chain seq x y z
N MET A 1 0.21 2.27 -16.87
CA MET A 1 0.72 1.96 -15.51
C MET A 1 2.03 1.19 -15.50
N ASN A 2 2.14 0.01 -16.13
CA ASN A 2 3.31 -0.88 -15.95
C ASN A 2 4.68 -0.26 -16.32
N ARG A 3 4.75 0.64 -17.33
CA ARG A 3 6.02 1.30 -17.72
C ARG A 3 6.59 2.26 -16.68
N LEU A 4 5.76 2.83 -15.79
CA LEU A 4 6.23 3.78 -14.77
C LEU A 4 7.00 3.09 -13.64
N PHE A 5 6.65 1.83 -13.36
CA PHE A 5 7.18 1.08 -12.23
C PHE A 5 8.10 -0.06 -12.64
N ILE A 6 8.38 -0.21 -13.93
CA ILE A 6 9.19 -1.31 -14.49
C ILE A 6 10.60 -1.38 -13.87
N GLN A 7 11.16 -0.22 -13.50
CA GLN A 7 12.49 -0.15 -12.87
C GLN A 7 12.54 -0.79 -11.47
N PHE A 8 11.37 -1.00 -10.85
CA PHE A 8 11.21 -1.64 -9.55
C PHE A 8 10.87 -3.13 -9.67
N ASP A 9 10.67 -3.66 -10.88
CA ASP A 9 10.31 -5.06 -11.14
C ASP A 9 11.56 -5.97 -11.17
N ASP A 10 12.33 -5.95 -10.07
CA ASP A 10 13.56 -6.72 -9.89
C ASP A 10 13.57 -7.35 -8.50
N ILE A 11 13.62 -8.68 -8.44
CA ILE A 11 13.57 -9.43 -7.18
C ILE A 11 14.78 -9.13 -6.26
N ASN A 12 15.89 -8.66 -6.82
CA ASN A 12 17.08 -8.31 -6.03
C ASN A 12 17.00 -6.90 -5.42
N LYS A 13 15.87 -6.20 -5.59
CA LYS A 13 15.64 -4.86 -5.08
C LYS A 13 14.42 -4.82 -4.18
N LEU A 14 14.44 -3.89 -3.24
CA LEU A 14 13.28 -3.61 -2.39
C LEU A 14 12.08 -3.23 -3.26
N GLY A 15 10.94 -3.78 -2.89
CA GLY A 15 9.73 -3.69 -3.67
C GLY A 15 8.71 -2.67 -3.18
N ALA A 16 7.65 -2.51 -3.99
CA ALA A 16 6.49 -1.69 -3.68
C ALA A 16 5.22 -2.31 -4.27
N SER A 17 4.08 -2.06 -3.63
CA SER A 17 2.76 -2.41 -4.16
C SER A 17 2.03 -1.14 -4.59
N VAL A 18 1.44 -1.17 -5.79
CA VAL A 18 0.75 -0.02 -6.41
C VAL A 18 -0.63 -0.41 -6.87
N ALA A 19 -1.65 0.36 -6.46
CA ALA A 19 -3.02 0.25 -6.94
C ALA A 19 -3.53 1.59 -7.49
N VAL A 20 -4.43 1.54 -8.47
CA VAL A 20 -5.14 2.71 -9.02
C VAL A 20 -6.64 2.43 -8.95
N LEU A 21 -7.38 3.37 -8.37
CA LEU A 21 -8.81 3.33 -8.26
C LEU A 21 -9.43 4.38 -9.20
N GLN A 22 -10.49 3.99 -9.91
CA GLN A 22 -11.31 4.86 -10.73
C GLN A 22 -12.77 4.50 -10.50
N ASP A 23 -13.61 5.49 -10.22
CA ASP A 23 -15.06 5.32 -10.00
C ASP A 23 -15.42 4.26 -8.93
N GLY A 24 -14.58 4.17 -7.89
CA GLY A 24 -14.77 3.21 -6.79
C GLY A 24 -14.24 1.80 -7.07
N GLU A 25 -13.78 1.52 -8.28
CA GLU A 25 -13.23 0.23 -8.67
C GLU A 25 -11.71 0.26 -8.80
N ILE A 26 -11.06 -0.85 -8.45
CA ILE A 26 -9.62 -1.02 -8.66
C ILE A 26 -9.39 -1.42 -10.11
N ILE A 27 -8.88 -0.49 -10.92
CA ILE A 27 -8.59 -0.73 -12.34
C ILE A 27 -7.16 -1.21 -12.58
N PHE A 28 -6.31 -1.15 -11.56
CA PHE A 28 -4.93 -1.63 -11.60
C PHE A 28 -4.46 -1.96 -10.19
N SER A 29 -3.79 -3.11 -10.03
CA SER A 29 -3.11 -3.49 -8.79
C SER A 29 -1.94 -4.42 -9.12
N LYS A 30 -0.73 -4.09 -8.67
CA LYS A 30 0.47 -4.90 -8.92
C LYS A 30 1.54 -4.65 -7.86
N GLY A 31 2.22 -5.73 -7.47
CA GLY A 31 3.47 -5.70 -6.71
C GLY A 31 4.70 -5.72 -7.62
N TYR A 32 5.77 -5.08 -7.16
CA TYR A 32 7.06 -4.98 -7.85
C TYR A 32 8.17 -5.26 -6.86
N GLY A 33 9.22 -5.98 -7.29
CA GLY A 33 10.41 -6.24 -6.49
C GLY A 33 10.17 -7.18 -5.31
N SER A 34 11.04 -7.12 -4.30
CA SER A 34 11.04 -8.04 -3.17
C SER A 34 10.59 -7.40 -1.86
N ALA A 35 9.73 -8.12 -1.13
CA ALA A 35 9.33 -7.84 0.24
C ALA A 35 10.44 -8.22 1.24
N ASN A 36 11.28 -9.20 0.87
CA ASN A 36 12.43 -9.62 1.66
C ASN A 36 13.56 -10.15 0.76
N LEU A 37 14.67 -9.43 0.73
CA LEU A 37 15.84 -9.72 -0.12
C LEU A 37 16.59 -10.99 0.29
N GLU A 38 16.53 -11.41 1.56
CA GLU A 38 17.25 -12.59 2.03
C GLU A 38 16.56 -13.89 1.60
N TYR A 39 15.25 -13.83 1.38
CA TYR A 39 14.40 -14.99 1.10
C TYR A 39 13.74 -14.90 -0.28
N ASP A 40 14.11 -13.91 -1.11
CA ASP A 40 13.53 -13.64 -2.42
C ASP A 40 11.98 -13.66 -2.43
N ILE A 41 11.38 -13.10 -1.38
CA ILE A 41 9.91 -13.07 -1.25
C ILE A 41 9.39 -11.91 -2.10
N PRO A 42 8.61 -12.14 -3.17
CA PRO A 42 8.12 -11.06 -4.02
C PRO A 42 7.08 -10.21 -3.30
N VAL A 43 7.02 -8.92 -3.63
CA VAL A 43 5.88 -8.08 -3.25
C VAL A 43 4.67 -8.46 -4.08
N THR A 44 3.53 -8.64 -3.42
CA THR A 44 2.21 -8.82 -4.03
C THR A 44 1.28 -7.66 -3.63
N PRO A 45 0.12 -7.49 -4.29
CA PRO A 45 -0.91 -6.55 -3.85
C PRO A 45 -1.32 -6.68 -2.37
N GLU A 46 -1.22 -7.89 -1.82
CA GLU A 46 -1.59 -8.25 -0.44
C GLU A 46 -0.44 -8.08 0.56
N THR A 47 0.76 -7.74 0.11
CA THR A 47 1.91 -7.53 0.99
C THR A 47 1.64 -6.37 1.94
N MET A 48 1.81 -6.62 3.24
CA MET A 48 1.55 -5.64 4.30
C MET A 48 2.73 -4.68 4.47
N PHE A 49 2.44 -3.38 4.49
CA PHE A 49 3.42 -2.33 4.72
C PHE A 49 3.05 -1.48 5.94
N HIS A 50 4.05 -0.92 6.62
CA HIS A 50 3.83 0.09 7.64
C HIS A 50 3.48 1.43 6.97
N VAL A 51 2.23 1.88 7.16
CA VAL A 51 1.71 3.11 6.52
C VAL A 51 2.18 4.42 7.17
N ALA A 52 2.92 4.34 8.28
CA ALA A 52 3.53 5.48 8.97
C ALA A 52 2.57 6.69 9.10
N SER A 53 2.97 7.88 8.63
CA SER A 53 2.18 9.12 8.79
C SER A 53 0.79 9.09 8.14
N VAL A 54 0.52 8.18 7.20
CA VAL A 54 -0.83 8.00 6.63
C VAL A 54 -1.84 7.61 7.72
N SER A 55 -1.39 6.94 8.79
CA SER A 55 -2.24 6.63 9.97
C SER A 55 -2.88 7.85 10.64
N LYS A 56 -2.31 9.06 10.50
CA LYS A 56 -2.84 10.28 11.12
C LYS A 56 -4.26 10.62 10.67
N GLN A 57 -4.57 10.37 9.39
CA GLN A 57 -5.90 10.63 8.84
C GLN A 57 -6.97 9.78 9.53
N PHE A 58 -6.64 8.54 9.86
CA PHE A 58 -7.53 7.63 10.59
C PHE A 58 -7.76 8.09 12.03
N THR A 59 -6.71 8.56 12.72
CA THR A 59 -6.85 9.14 14.07
C THR A 59 -7.79 10.34 14.07
N VAL A 60 -7.61 11.27 13.13
CA VAL A 60 -8.48 12.45 12.99
C VAL A 60 -9.91 12.03 12.65
N PHE A 61 -10.10 11.06 11.74
CA PHE A 61 -11.42 10.57 11.37
C PHE A 61 -12.15 9.89 12.54
N ALA A 62 -11.44 9.13 13.38
CA ALA A 62 -12.03 8.46 14.52
C ALA A 62 -12.45 9.43 15.64
N PHE A 63 -11.81 10.59 15.74
CA PHE A 63 -12.01 11.51 16.86
C PHE A 63 -13.46 12.05 16.99
N PRO A 64 -14.12 12.56 15.92
CA PRO A 64 -15.53 12.95 15.99
C PRO A 64 -16.48 11.79 16.31
N TYR A 65 -16.19 10.58 15.84
CA TYR A 65 -16.99 9.40 16.15
C TYR A 65 -16.96 9.08 17.66
N TRP A 66 -15.78 9.18 18.27
CA TRP A 66 -15.63 9.02 19.72
C TRP A 66 -16.41 10.07 20.52
N LEU A 67 -16.38 11.34 20.10
CA LEU A 67 -17.13 12.40 20.78
C LEU A 67 -18.64 12.18 20.74
N LYS A 68 -19.19 11.69 19.62
CA LYS A 68 -20.64 11.40 19.51
C LYS A 68 -21.10 10.23 20.38
N LYS A 69 -20.23 9.27 20.69
CA LYS A 69 -20.57 8.10 21.51
C LYS A 69 -20.47 8.39 23.02
N ALA A 70 -19.72 9.41 23.40
CA ALA A 70 -19.54 9.82 24.80
C ALA A 70 -20.62 10.81 25.30
N SER A 71 -21.56 11.17 24.43
CA SER A 71 -22.75 12.00 24.68
C SER A 71 -24.01 11.14 24.70
#